data_AF-A0A960YAS0-F1
#
_entry.id   AF-A0A960YAS0-F1
#
_cell.length_a   1.000
_cell.length_b   1.000
_cell.length_c   1.000
_cell.angle_alpha   90.00
_cell.angle_beta   90.00
_cell.angle_gamma   90.00
#
_symmetry.space_group_name_H-M   'P 1'
#
loop_
_entity.id
_entity.type
_entity.pdbx_description
1 polymer ?
#
loop_
_entity_poly.entity_id
_entity_poly.type
_entity_poly.pdbx_seq_one_letter_code
_entity_poly.pdbx_strand_id
1 'polypeptide(L)'
;VIDHPSISGAHFELRLEGKGIELRDLDSTNGIWLGPNRVYHAAVGPGTAITAGECQITLSSVGDVEVPMYAEDRLGEMFGRSPAMREIFARIVKLARTPLDVLVTGETGTGKDLAARALHAASSRAKGPWVVLDCGTQGRALIEAVLFGYRRGAFTGADSDRAGFVEAAHGGTLFIDEVGELPLDLQVRLLRVLDRREVTRIGETHQRTVDIRVVAATNRDLVQ
;
A
#
# COMPACT_ATOMS: atom_id res chain seq x y z
N VAL A 1 -8.86 8.72 -1.50
CA VAL A 1 -7.62 9.40 -1.10
C VAL A 1 -7.82 10.88 -1.34
N ILE A 2 -7.59 11.69 -0.31
CA ILE A 2 -7.72 13.14 -0.37
C ILE A 2 -6.31 13.68 -0.57
N ASP A 3 -6.01 14.15 -1.78
CA ASP A 3 -4.72 14.73 -2.12
C ASP A 3 -4.78 16.24 -1.83
N HIS A 4 -4.41 16.61 -0.61
CA HIS A 4 -4.39 18.01 -0.17
C HIS A 4 -3.24 18.25 0.80
N PRO A 5 -2.46 19.34 0.67
CA PRO A 5 -1.29 19.61 1.51
C PRO A 5 -1.57 19.68 3.02
N SER A 6 -2.81 20.00 3.39
CA SER A 6 -3.24 20.08 4.80
C SER A 6 -3.63 18.73 5.40
N ILE A 7 -3.52 17.63 4.66
CA ILE A 7 -3.96 16.29 5.08
C ILE A 7 -2.73 15.40 5.29
N SER A 8 -2.52 14.95 6.54
CA SER A 8 -1.51 13.93 6.87
C SER A 8 -1.76 12.61 6.11
N GLY A 9 -0.70 11.85 5.82
CA GLY A 9 -0.79 10.58 5.06
C GLY A 9 -1.72 9.54 5.70
N ALA A 10 -1.79 9.52 7.03
CA ALA A 10 -2.79 8.78 7.80
C ALA A 10 -3.50 9.76 8.75
N HIS A 11 -4.39 10.59 8.22
CA HIS A 11 -5.03 11.65 9.02
C HIS A 11 -6.12 11.11 9.94
N PHE A 12 -7.02 10.31 9.37
CA PHE A 12 -8.18 9.79 10.09
C PHE A 12 -8.62 8.45 9.53
N GLU A 13 -9.36 7.71 10.34
CA GLU A 13 -9.99 6.45 9.99
C GLU A 13 -11.51 6.58 10.07
N LEU A 14 -12.22 5.98 9.12
CA LEU A 14 -13.66 5.73 9.20
C LEU A 14 -13.88 4.22 9.22
N ARG A 15 -14.43 3.69 10.32
CA ARG A 15 -14.78 2.27 10.44
C ARG A 15 -16.28 2.10 10.45
N LEU A 16 -16.76 1.06 9.77
CA LEU A 16 -18.17 0.67 9.83
C LEU A 16 -18.31 -0.37 10.94
N GLU A 17 -18.97 -0.01 12.04
CA GLU A 17 -19.25 -0.92 13.16
C GLU A 17 -20.76 -1.10 13.34
N GLY A 18 -21.24 -2.32 13.06
CA GLY A 18 -22.67 -2.62 13.09
C GLY A 18 -23.48 -1.77 12.11
N LYS A 19 -24.29 -0.85 12.63
CA LYS A 19 -25.09 0.11 11.84
C LYS A 19 -24.53 1.54 11.86
N GLY A 20 -23.39 1.77 12.51
CA GLY A 20 -22.78 3.08 12.69
C GLY A 20 -21.46 3.24 11.93
N ILE A 21 -21.00 4.48 11.83
CA ILE A 21 -19.66 4.80 11.35
C ILE A 21 -18.89 5.42 12.52
N GLU A 22 -17.74 4.86 12.87
CA GLU A 22 -16.81 5.46 13.82
C GLU A 22 -15.75 6.25 13.07
N LEU A 23 -15.54 7.49 13.50
CA LEU A 23 -14.47 8.38 13.07
C LEU A 23 -13.38 8.41 14.14
N ARG A 24 -12.13 8.18 13.74
CA ARG A 24 -10.98 8.25 14.64
C ARG A 24 -9.86 9.10 14.05
N ASP A 25 -9.28 9.96 14.87
CA ASP A 25 -8.04 10.68 14.56
C ASP A 25 -6.85 9.73 14.69
N LEU A 26 -6.00 9.72 13.66
CA LEU A 26 -4.80 8.88 13.60
C LEU A 26 -3.56 9.71 13.92
N ASP A 27 -3.64 10.50 15.00
CA ASP A 27 -2.62 11.45 15.44
C ASP A 27 -2.25 12.47 14.33
N SER A 28 -3.27 13.07 13.73
CA SER A 28 -3.08 14.03 12.65
C SER A 28 -2.45 15.34 13.13
N THR A 29 -1.72 16.03 12.24
CA THR A 29 -0.98 17.24 12.60
C THR A 29 -1.90 18.40 13.03
N ASN A 30 -3.09 18.51 12.44
CA ASN A 30 -4.04 19.61 12.64
C ASN A 30 -5.41 19.15 13.19
N GLY A 31 -5.60 17.85 13.42
CA GLY A 31 -6.79 17.30 14.03
C GLY A 31 -8.00 17.23 13.10
N ILE A 32 -8.98 16.45 13.56
CA ILE A 32 -10.31 16.40 12.97
C ILE A 32 -11.29 17.25 13.77
N TRP A 33 -12.19 17.93 13.07
CA TRP A 33 -13.18 18.83 13.67
C TRP A 33 -14.59 18.48 13.21
N LEU A 34 -15.53 18.44 14.17
CA LEU A 34 -16.97 18.40 13.94
C LEU A 34 -17.55 19.76 14.31
N GLY A 35 -17.74 20.62 13.31
CA GLY A 35 -18.06 22.03 13.55
C GLY A 35 -16.93 22.70 14.35
N PRO A 36 -17.22 23.31 15.52
CA PRO A 36 -16.20 23.98 16.32
C PRO A 36 -15.37 23.03 17.20
N ASN A 37 -15.77 21.76 17.31
CA ASN A 37 -15.19 20.84 18.27
C ASN A 37 -14.14 19.94 17.62
N ARG A 38 -12.90 19.97 18.14
CA ARG A 38 -11.90 18.96 17.81
C ARG A 38 -12.31 17.61 18.39
N VAL A 39 -12.24 16.56 17.58
CA VAL A 39 -12.59 15.20 18.00
C VAL A 39 -11.42 14.25 17.77
N TYR A 40 -11.24 13.30 18.69
CA TYR A 40 -10.28 12.20 18.58
C TYR A 40 -10.97 10.89 18.21
N HIS A 41 -12.21 10.72 18.68
CA HIS A 41 -13.07 9.60 18.37
C HIS A 41 -14.52 10.06 18.45
N ALA A 42 -15.33 9.72 17.44
CA ALA A 42 -16.75 10.09 17.40
C ALA A 42 -17.56 9.11 16.56
N ALA A 43 -18.77 8.79 17.01
CA ALA A 43 -19.77 8.17 16.15
C ALA A 43 -20.33 9.24 15.19
N VAL A 44 -20.28 8.95 13.89
CA VAL A 44 -20.72 9.84 12.83
C VAL A 44 -21.72 9.13 11.93
N GLY A 45 -22.58 9.90 11.28
CA GLY A 45 -23.62 9.36 10.41
C GLY A 45 -23.77 10.16 9.12
N PRO A 46 -24.61 9.69 8.18
CA PRO A 46 -25.00 10.48 7.02
C PRO A 46 -25.46 11.89 7.39
N GLY A 47 -25.05 12.88 6.61
CA GLY A 47 -25.21 14.31 6.85
C GLY A 47 -24.09 14.96 7.68
N THR A 48 -23.22 14.17 8.33
CA THR A 48 -22.15 14.74 9.16
C THR A 48 -21.07 15.36 8.29
N ALA A 49 -20.76 16.64 8.52
CA ALA A 49 -19.61 17.32 7.95
C ALA A 49 -18.42 17.24 8.92
N ILE A 50 -17.32 16.71 8.42
CA ILE A 50 -16.04 16.56 9.10
C ILE A 50 -15.05 17.53 8.46
N THR A 51 -14.32 18.28 9.25
CA THR A 51 -13.22 19.12 8.75
C THR A 51 -11.88 18.48 9.14
N ALA A 52 -11.03 18.25 8.15
CA ALA A 52 -9.66 17.74 8.29
C ALA A 52 -8.73 18.70 7.53
N GLY A 53 -7.88 19.43 8.24
CA GLY A 53 -7.18 20.58 7.66
C GLY A 53 -8.11 21.58 6.99
N GLU A 54 -7.89 21.88 5.71
CA GLU A 54 -8.73 22.78 4.92
C GLU A 54 -9.83 22.03 4.13
N CYS A 55 -9.91 20.70 4.26
CA CYS A 55 -10.90 19.90 3.58
C CYS A 55 -12.14 19.71 4.45
N GLN A 56 -13.31 20.05 3.91
CA GLN A 56 -14.59 19.68 4.48
C GLN A 56 -15.13 18.44 3.75
N ILE A 57 -15.36 17.37 4.51
CA ILE A 57 -15.78 16.05 4.04
C ILE A 57 -17.17 15.80 4.61
N THR A 58 -18.17 15.68 3.74
CA THR A 58 -19.54 15.37 4.17
C THR A 58 -19.82 13.90 3.95
N LEU A 59 -20.22 13.20 5.00
CA LEU A 59 -20.70 11.83 4.90
C LEU A 59 -22.10 11.87 4.28
N SER A 60 -22.26 11.35 3.08
CA SER A 60 -23.58 11.19 2.45
C SER A 60 -23.98 9.73 2.47
N SER A 61 -25.23 9.45 2.84
CA SER A 61 -25.84 8.18 2.46
C SER A 61 -26.12 8.27 0.96
N VAL A 62 -25.36 7.51 0.18
CA VAL A 62 -25.84 7.12 -1.14
C VAL A 62 -26.91 6.05 -0.89
N GLY A 63 -27.88 5.86 -1.80
CA GLY A 63 -28.85 4.75 -1.71
C GLY A 63 -28.15 3.39 -1.78
N ASP A 64 -28.79 2.35 -2.31
CA ASP A 64 -28.08 1.11 -2.63
C ASP A 64 -26.80 1.45 -3.39
N VAL A 65 -25.65 1.23 -2.74
CA VAL A 65 -24.36 1.41 -3.39
C VAL A 65 -24.30 0.27 -4.38
N GLU A 66 -24.45 0.59 -5.67
CA GLU A 66 -24.10 -0.37 -6.71
C GLU A 66 -22.63 -0.70 -6.53
N VAL A 67 -22.38 -1.83 -5.87
CA VAL A 67 -21.04 -2.40 -5.77
C VAL A 67 -20.63 -2.67 -7.20
N PRO A 68 -19.62 -1.95 -7.74
CA PRO A 68 -19.23 -2.16 -9.12
C PRO A 68 -18.83 -3.63 -9.26
N MET A 69 -19.60 -4.36 -10.05
CA MET A 69 -19.31 -5.76 -10.35
C MET A 69 -18.53 -5.81 -11.65
N TYR A 70 -17.37 -6.46 -11.61
CA TYR A 70 -16.64 -6.73 -12.84
C TYR A 70 -17.47 -7.66 -13.73
N ALA A 71 -17.61 -7.36 -15.02
CA ALA A 71 -18.54 -8.05 -15.90
C ALA A 71 -18.17 -9.51 -16.16
N GLU A 72 -16.87 -9.80 -16.17
CA GLU A 72 -16.33 -11.12 -16.50
C GLU A 72 -15.98 -11.93 -15.24
N ASP A 73 -15.95 -13.25 -15.39
CA ASP A 73 -15.57 -14.20 -14.33
C ASP A 73 -14.05 -14.34 -14.17
N ARG A 74 -13.28 -13.53 -14.91
CA ARG A 74 -11.81 -13.62 -14.99
C ARG A 74 -11.18 -12.24 -15.05
N LEU A 75 -10.10 -12.05 -14.29
CA LEU A 75 -9.23 -10.89 -14.39
C LEU A 75 -7.78 -11.36 -14.43
N GLY A 76 -7.15 -11.30 -15.61
CA GLY A 76 -5.83 -11.89 -15.81
C GLY A 76 -5.83 -13.40 -15.56
N GLU A 77 -5.05 -13.84 -14.58
CA GLU A 77 -4.96 -15.24 -14.13
C GLU A 77 -5.94 -15.58 -12.99
N MET A 78 -6.64 -14.59 -12.44
CA MET A 78 -7.64 -14.82 -11.40
C MET A 78 -8.95 -15.30 -12.02
N PHE A 79 -9.57 -16.31 -11.41
CA PHE A 79 -10.89 -16.82 -11.77
C PHE A 79 -11.83 -16.76 -10.57
N GLY A 80 -13.04 -16.25 -10.77
CA GLY A 80 -14.04 -16.16 -9.71
C GLY A 80 -15.39 -15.67 -10.21
N ARG A 81 -16.44 -16.48 -10.01
CA ARG A 81 -17.81 -16.17 -10.44
C ARG A 81 -18.67 -15.54 -9.33
N SER A 82 -18.22 -15.65 -8.08
CA SER A 82 -18.99 -15.14 -6.95
C SER A 82 -19.06 -13.61 -6.98
N PRO A 83 -20.15 -13.00 -6.49
CA PRO A 83 -20.25 -11.54 -6.40
C PRO A 83 -19.07 -10.90 -5.65
N ALA A 84 -18.60 -11.54 -4.57
CA ALA A 84 -17.44 -11.09 -3.80
C ALA A 84 -16.15 -11.03 -4.65
N MET A 85 -15.89 -12.04 -5.49
CA MET A 85 -14.74 -12.02 -6.39
C MET A 85 -14.89 -10.96 -7.49
N ARG A 86 -16.10 -10.81 -8.03
CA ARG A 86 -16.39 -9.79 -9.05
C ARG A 86 -16.24 -8.36 -8.50
N GLU A 87 -16.52 -8.16 -7.21
CA GLU A 87 -16.22 -6.91 -6.51
C GLU A 87 -14.70 -6.71 -6.36
N ILE A 88 -13.95 -7.75 -5.95
CA ILE A 88 -12.48 -7.68 -5.88
C ILE A 88 -11.90 -7.29 -7.23
N PHE A 89 -12.37 -7.89 -8.33
CA PHE A 89 -11.92 -7.54 -9.68
C PHE A 89 -12.18 -6.08 -10.02
N ALA A 90 -13.36 -5.55 -9.70
CA ALA A 90 -13.69 -4.15 -9.92
C ALA A 90 -12.81 -3.21 -9.09
N ARG A 91 -12.52 -3.57 -7.83
CA ARG A 91 -11.59 -2.84 -6.96
C ARG A 91 -10.17 -2.84 -7.54
N ILE A 92 -9.68 -3.98 -8.02
CA ILE A 92 -8.36 -4.09 -8.67
C ILE A 92 -8.29 -3.16 -9.88
N VAL A 93 -9.26 -3.22 -10.80
CA VAL A 93 -9.27 -2.37 -12.01
C VAL A 93 -9.34 -0.89 -11.67
N LYS A 94 -10.10 -0.52 -10.63
CA LYS A 94 -10.16 0.87 -10.14
C LYS A 94 -8.82 1.31 -9.57
N LEU A 95 -8.21 0.51 -8.69
CA LEU A 95 -6.90 0.79 -8.07
C LEU A 95 -5.77 0.80 -9.10
N ALA A 96 -5.86 0.01 -10.17
CA ALA A 96 -4.86 -0.07 -11.23
C ALA A 96 -4.65 1.28 -11.94
N ARG A 97 -5.69 2.12 -12.00
CA ARG A 97 -5.66 3.47 -12.60
C ARG A 97 -5.02 4.53 -11.69
N THR A 98 -4.69 4.17 -10.46
CA THR A 98 -4.09 5.08 -9.47
C THR A 98 -2.62 4.75 -9.26
N PRO A 99 -1.78 5.75 -8.89
CA PRO A 99 -0.37 5.51 -8.57
C PRO A 99 -0.15 4.94 -7.16
N LEU A 100 -1.22 4.70 -6.40
CA LEU A 100 -1.16 4.33 -4.99
C LEU A 100 -0.47 2.98 -4.78
N ASP A 101 0.31 2.91 -3.70
CA ASP A 101 0.77 1.65 -3.15
C ASP A 101 -0.42 0.86 -2.60
N VAL A 102 -0.37 -0.47 -2.69
CA VAL A 102 -1.50 -1.34 -2.35
C VAL A 102 -1.05 -2.45 -1.41
N LEU A 103 -1.81 -2.66 -0.33
CA LEU A 103 -1.67 -3.82 0.54
C LEU A 103 -2.78 -4.84 0.22
N VAL A 104 -2.40 -6.08 -0.07
CA VAL A 104 -3.29 -7.20 -0.30
C VAL A 104 -3.25 -8.12 0.91
N THR A 105 -4.34 -8.13 1.67
CA THR A 105 -4.48 -8.99 2.85
C THR A 105 -5.32 -10.22 2.54
N GLY A 106 -5.02 -11.33 3.21
CA GLY A 106 -5.80 -12.55 3.10
C GLY A 106 -5.03 -13.77 3.59
N GLU A 107 -5.73 -14.87 3.82
CA GLU A 107 -5.13 -16.11 4.27
C GLU A 107 -4.08 -16.65 3.28
N THR A 108 -3.27 -17.60 3.74
CA THR A 108 -2.31 -18.27 2.87
C THR A 108 -3.05 -19.04 1.78
N GLY A 109 -2.59 -18.91 0.52
CA GLY A 109 -3.16 -19.64 -0.61
C GLY A 109 -4.41 -19.01 -1.25
N THR A 110 -4.84 -17.82 -0.84
CA THR A 110 -6.01 -17.14 -1.44
C THR A 110 -5.70 -16.37 -2.74
N GLY A 111 -4.53 -16.57 -3.35
CA GLY A 111 -4.14 -15.94 -4.61
C GLY A 111 -3.81 -14.44 -4.51
N LYS A 112 -3.19 -14.01 -3.40
CA LYS A 112 -2.77 -12.61 -3.20
C LYS A 112 -1.77 -12.14 -4.26
N ASP A 113 -0.86 -13.02 -4.67
CA ASP A 113 0.10 -12.79 -5.74
C ASP A 113 -0.59 -12.61 -7.10
N LEU A 114 -1.64 -13.40 -7.39
CA LEU A 114 -2.45 -13.25 -8.60
C LEU A 114 -3.17 -11.90 -8.63
N ALA A 115 -3.69 -11.46 -7.48
CA ALA A 115 -4.30 -10.13 -7.34
C ALA A 115 -3.29 -9.01 -7.60
N ALA A 116 -2.08 -9.13 -7.05
CA ALA A 116 -1.00 -8.17 -7.25
C ALA A 116 -0.54 -8.12 -8.72
N ARG A 117 -0.41 -9.28 -9.39
CA ARG A 117 -0.10 -9.37 -10.82
C ARG A 117 -1.19 -8.75 -11.69
N ALA A 118 -2.46 -9.05 -11.41
CA ALA A 118 -3.60 -8.46 -12.11
C ALA A 118 -3.63 -6.93 -11.95
N LEU A 119 -3.33 -6.42 -10.76
CA LEU A 119 -3.22 -4.99 -10.49
C LEU A 119 -2.12 -4.32 -11.33
N HIS A 120 -0.93 -4.93 -11.41
CA HIS A 120 0.17 -4.39 -12.22
C HIS A 120 -0.17 -4.43 -13.71
N ALA A 121 -0.66 -5.55 -14.23
CA ALA A 121 -1.02 -5.73 -15.63
C ALA A 121 -2.12 -4.76 -16.10
N ALA A 122 -3.03 -4.38 -15.22
CA ALA A 122 -4.09 -3.41 -15.51
C ALA A 122 -3.67 -1.94 -15.32
N SER A 123 -2.43 -1.68 -14.86
CA SER A 123 -1.97 -0.33 -14.50
C SER A 123 -1.23 0.37 -15.64
N SER A 124 -0.98 1.68 -15.47
CA SER A 124 -0.10 2.44 -16.36
C SER A 124 1.35 1.93 -16.38
N ARG A 125 1.75 1.11 -15.40
CA ARG A 125 3.09 0.53 -15.26
C ARG A 125 3.22 -0.88 -15.82
N ALA A 126 2.21 -1.41 -16.51
CA ALA A 126 2.17 -2.79 -17.00
C ALA A 126 3.33 -3.17 -17.95
N LYS A 127 3.99 -2.19 -18.57
CA LYS A 127 5.16 -2.40 -19.45
C LYS A 127 6.50 -2.25 -18.71
N GLY A 128 6.48 -1.78 -17.47
CA GLY A 128 7.66 -1.59 -16.63
C GLY A 128 8.08 -2.89 -15.92
N PRO A 129 9.16 -2.84 -15.14
CA PRO A 129 9.60 -3.99 -14.36
C PRO A 129 8.54 -4.50 -13.38
N TRP A 130 8.42 -5.82 -13.27
CA TRP A 130 7.71 -6.50 -12.19
C TRP A 130 8.74 -7.25 -11.35
N VAL A 131 9.11 -6.67 -10.21
CA VAL A 131 10.14 -7.21 -9.33
C VAL A 131 9.47 -7.80 -8.10
N VAL A 132 9.77 -9.06 -7.80
CA VAL A 132 9.15 -9.79 -6.68
C VAL A 132 10.18 -10.01 -5.58
N LEU A 133 9.88 -9.53 -4.38
CA LEU A 133 10.55 -9.90 -3.15
C LEU A 133 9.63 -10.79 -2.33
N ASP A 134 10.00 -12.06 -2.16
CA ASP A 134 9.32 -12.96 -1.23
C ASP A 134 10.10 -12.98 0.10
N CYS A 135 9.51 -12.40 1.14
CA CYS A 135 10.14 -12.32 2.45
C CYS A 135 10.13 -13.67 3.20
N GLY A 136 9.25 -14.60 2.82
CA GLY A 136 9.14 -15.91 3.45
C GLY A 136 10.22 -16.89 2.99
N THR A 137 10.66 -16.77 1.73
CA THR A 137 11.73 -17.62 1.17
C THR A 137 13.12 -16.99 1.24
N GLN A 138 13.22 -15.65 1.29
CA GLN A 138 14.50 -14.96 1.39
C GLN A 138 15.07 -15.06 2.82
N GLY A 139 16.32 -15.52 2.94
CA GLY A 139 17.02 -15.55 4.22
C GLY A 139 17.15 -14.15 4.84
N ARG A 140 16.80 -14.01 6.12
CA ARG A 140 16.82 -12.72 6.86
C ARG A 140 18.14 -11.95 6.73
N ALA A 141 19.27 -12.66 6.69
CA ALA A 141 20.60 -12.03 6.56
C ALA A 141 20.85 -11.38 5.19
N LEU A 142 20.12 -11.77 4.16
CA LEU A 142 20.31 -11.29 2.79
C LEU A 142 19.22 -10.32 2.35
N ILE A 143 18.08 -10.27 3.04
CA ILE A 143 16.91 -9.51 2.60
C ILE A 143 17.21 -8.00 2.48
N GLU A 144 18.04 -7.45 3.37
CA GLU A 144 18.49 -6.06 3.31
C GLU A 144 19.30 -5.78 2.03
N ALA A 145 20.30 -6.63 1.75
CA ALA A 145 21.16 -6.53 0.58
C ALA A 145 20.39 -6.72 -0.73
N VAL A 146 19.39 -7.61 -0.73
CA VAL A 146 18.50 -7.84 -1.88
C VAL A 146 17.57 -6.65 -2.11
N LEU A 147 16.94 -6.14 -1.05
CA LEU A 147 15.95 -5.07 -1.16
C LEU A 147 16.61 -3.73 -1.51
N PHE A 148 17.68 -3.36 -0.82
CA PHE A 148 18.30 -2.03 -0.92
C PHE A 148 19.59 -1.98 -1.75
N GLY A 149 20.19 -3.13 -2.07
CA GLY A 149 21.47 -3.19 -2.77
C GLY A 149 22.65 -2.83 -1.86
N TYR A 150 23.86 -2.99 -2.38
CA TYR A 150 25.09 -2.72 -1.65
C TYR A 150 26.21 -2.30 -2.61
N ARG A 151 27.20 -1.60 -2.07
CA ARG A 151 28.45 -1.36 -2.78
C ARG A 151 29.52 -2.38 -2.43
N ARG A 152 30.53 -2.48 -3.27
CA ARG A 152 31.73 -3.26 -3.03
C ARG A 152 32.37 -2.84 -1.70
N GLY A 153 32.70 -3.82 -0.86
CA GLY A 153 33.29 -3.62 0.46
C GLY A 153 32.32 -3.13 1.54
N ALA A 154 31.00 -3.17 1.31
CA ALA A 154 30.01 -2.84 2.34
C ALA A 154 29.99 -3.85 3.51
N PHE A 155 30.29 -5.11 3.24
CA PHE A 155 30.41 -6.20 4.21
C PHE A 155 31.30 -7.31 3.64
N THR A 156 31.69 -8.30 4.45
CA THR A 156 32.48 -9.46 4.02
C THR A 156 31.73 -10.24 2.94
N GLY A 157 32.31 -10.38 1.74
CA GLY A 157 31.67 -11.01 0.58
C GLY A 157 30.97 -10.03 -0.37
N ALA A 158 31.01 -8.72 -0.10
CA ALA A 158 30.57 -7.68 -1.05
C ALA A 158 31.66 -7.42 -2.10
N ASP A 159 31.88 -8.37 -3.00
CA ASP A 159 32.98 -8.31 -3.97
C ASP A 159 32.69 -7.39 -5.18
N SER A 160 31.44 -6.95 -5.34
CA SER A 160 31.00 -6.04 -6.40
C SER A 160 29.87 -5.12 -5.92
N ASP A 161 29.62 -4.05 -6.68
CA ASP A 161 28.43 -3.23 -6.49
C ASP A 161 27.19 -3.98 -7.02
N ARG A 162 26.10 -3.96 -6.27
CA ARG A 162 24.83 -4.59 -6.67
C ARG A 162 23.65 -3.67 -6.38
N ALA A 163 22.86 -3.40 -7.42
CA ALA A 163 21.60 -2.69 -7.27
C ALA A 163 20.57 -3.53 -6.50
N GLY A 164 19.78 -2.87 -5.66
CA GLY A 164 18.69 -3.51 -4.92
C GLY A 164 17.43 -3.70 -5.75
N PHE A 165 16.46 -4.44 -5.22
CA PHE A 165 15.16 -4.66 -5.84
C PHE A 165 14.35 -3.37 -5.94
N VAL A 166 14.52 -2.44 -5.00
CA VAL A 166 13.93 -1.10 -5.08
C VAL A 166 14.41 -0.35 -6.34
N GLU A 167 15.71 -0.41 -6.63
CA GLU A 167 16.26 0.21 -7.85
C GLU A 167 15.84 -0.56 -9.11
N ALA A 168 15.86 -1.89 -9.06
CA ALA A 168 15.46 -2.74 -10.19
C ALA A 168 13.98 -2.55 -10.59
N ALA A 169 13.13 -2.14 -9.65
CA ALA A 169 11.71 -1.88 -9.88
C ALA A 169 11.42 -0.51 -10.47
N HIS A 170 12.43 0.36 -10.67
CA HIS A 170 12.26 1.72 -11.20
C HIS A 170 11.47 1.74 -12.53
N GLY A 171 10.46 2.60 -12.62
CA GLY A 171 9.51 2.68 -13.72
C GLY A 171 8.38 1.64 -13.67
N GLY A 172 8.40 0.73 -12.68
CA GLY A 172 7.53 -0.44 -12.59
C GLY A 172 6.93 -0.66 -11.21
N THR A 173 6.84 -1.93 -10.81
CA THR A 173 6.23 -2.33 -9.55
C THR A 173 7.14 -3.27 -8.76
N LEU A 174 7.33 -2.94 -7.49
CA LEU A 174 7.93 -3.82 -6.50
C LEU A 174 6.81 -4.54 -5.75
N PHE A 175 6.69 -5.84 -5.96
CA PHE A 175 5.81 -6.71 -5.21
C PHE A 175 6.57 -7.30 -4.02
N ILE A 176 6.04 -7.12 -2.81
CA ILE A 176 6.59 -7.66 -1.55
C ILE A 176 5.60 -8.67 -1.00
N ASP A 177 5.91 -9.96 -1.15
CA ASP A 177 5.11 -11.02 -0.56
C ASP A 177 5.56 -11.31 0.88
N GLU A 178 4.59 -11.68 1.70
CA GLU A 178 4.70 -11.82 3.15
C GLU A 178 5.47 -10.68 3.83
N VAL A 179 5.07 -9.44 3.58
CA VAL A 179 5.72 -8.23 4.14
C VAL A 179 5.78 -8.25 5.69
N GLY A 180 4.87 -8.98 6.35
CA GLY A 180 4.89 -9.21 7.79
C GLY A 180 6.06 -10.06 8.29
N GLU A 181 6.86 -10.67 7.41
CA GLU A 181 8.12 -11.34 7.74
C GLU A 181 9.34 -10.42 7.64
N LEU A 182 9.18 -9.21 7.11
CA LEU A 182 10.26 -8.24 7.01
C LEU A 182 10.68 -7.78 8.41
N PRO A 183 11.97 -7.88 8.79
CA PRO A 183 12.46 -7.36 10.07
C PRO A 183 12.10 -5.89 10.31
N LEU A 184 11.75 -5.53 11.55
CA LEU A 184 11.26 -4.19 11.91
C LEU A 184 12.24 -3.06 11.53
N ASP A 185 13.54 -3.30 11.68
CA ASP A 185 14.60 -2.36 11.30
C ASP A 185 14.59 -2.07 9.79
N LEU A 186 14.24 -3.07 8.98
CA LEU A 186 14.11 -2.92 7.54
C LEU A 186 12.76 -2.31 7.13
N GLN A 187 11.70 -2.51 7.92
CA GLN A 187 10.42 -1.82 7.71
C GLN A 187 10.60 -0.29 7.82
N VAL A 188 11.39 0.20 8.77
CA VAL A 188 11.72 1.63 8.89
C VAL A 188 12.42 2.15 7.63
N ARG A 189 13.32 1.37 7.04
CA ARG A 189 13.99 1.74 5.78
C ARG A 189 13.02 1.70 4.59
N LEU A 190 12.15 0.70 4.53
CA LEU A 190 11.11 0.60 3.49
C LEU A 190 10.14 1.78 3.57
N LEU A 191 9.73 2.21 4.76
CA LEU A 191 8.90 3.40 4.95
C LEU A 191 9.55 4.66 4.38
N ARG A 192 10.87 4.82 4.53
CA ARG A 192 11.60 5.94 3.90
C ARG A 192 11.56 5.87 2.38
N VAL A 193 11.63 4.67 1.79
CA VAL A 193 11.47 4.48 0.34
C VAL A 193 10.07 4.89 -0.11
N LEU A 194 9.02 4.47 0.62
CA LEU A 194 7.64 4.79 0.29
C LEU A 194 7.33 6.30 0.39
N ASP A 195 7.84 6.94 1.44
CA ASP A 195 7.64 8.36 1.73
C ASP A 195 8.43 9.26 0.78
N ARG A 196 9.74 9.01 0.66
CA ARG A 196 10.65 9.90 -0.07
C ARG A 196 10.88 9.51 -1.53
N ARG A 197 10.46 8.31 -1.93
CA ARG A 197 10.78 7.73 -3.24
C ARG A 197 12.29 7.74 -3.51
N GLU A 198 13.07 7.40 -2.48
CA GLU A 198 14.53 7.38 -2.51
C GLU A 198 15.08 6.12 -1.84
N VAL A 199 16.21 5.63 -2.35
CA VAL A 199 16.93 4.50 -1.77
C VAL A 199 18.43 4.76 -1.67
N THR A 200 19.05 4.20 -0.63
CA THR A 200 20.50 4.23 -0.41
C THR A 200 21.00 2.80 -0.25
N ARG A 201 22.01 2.43 -1.05
CA ARG A 201 22.67 1.13 -0.96
C ARG A 201 23.43 0.99 0.35
N ILE A 202 23.56 -0.23 0.84
CA ILE A 202 24.39 -0.51 2.02
C ILE A 202 25.84 -0.11 1.73
N GLY A 203 26.46 0.60 2.68
CA GLY A 203 27.83 1.10 2.57
C GLY A 203 27.97 2.39 1.76
N GLU A 204 26.88 2.97 1.27
CA GLU A 204 26.86 4.26 0.58
C GLU A 204 26.10 5.33 1.38
N THR A 205 26.39 6.60 1.08
CA THR A 205 25.64 7.76 1.59
C THR A 205 24.81 8.44 0.49
N HIS A 206 25.00 8.05 -0.77
CA HIS A 206 24.33 8.65 -1.91
C HIS A 206 22.88 8.13 -2.03
N GLN A 207 21.91 9.05 -2.02
CA GLN A 207 20.50 8.76 -2.24
C GLN A 207 20.19 8.71 -3.74
N ARG A 208 19.34 7.75 -4.13
CA ARG A 208 18.88 7.58 -5.51
C ARG A 208 17.36 7.69 -5.54
N THR A 209 16.84 8.62 -6.33
CA THR A 209 15.40 8.73 -6.55
C THR A 209 14.90 7.54 -7.37
N VAL A 210 13.76 6.98 -6.95
CA VAL A 210 13.13 5.83 -7.59
C VAL A 210 11.66 6.10 -7.86
N ASP A 211 11.22 5.89 -9.10
CA ASP A 211 9.81 5.97 -9.45
C ASP A 211 9.21 4.56 -9.45
N ILE A 212 8.64 4.13 -8.31
CA ILE A 212 8.09 2.78 -8.15
C ILE A 212 6.70 2.83 -7.55
N ARG A 213 5.87 1.86 -7.97
CA ARG A 213 4.68 1.45 -7.20
C ARG A 213 5.05 0.27 -6.31
N VAL A 214 4.61 0.27 -5.06
CA VAL A 214 4.76 -0.88 -4.16
C VAL A 214 3.43 -1.59 -4.01
N VAL A 215 3.44 -2.90 -4.19
CA VAL A 215 2.31 -3.77 -3.85
C VAL A 215 2.80 -4.75 -2.81
N ALA A 216 2.21 -4.77 -1.63
CA ALA A 216 2.59 -5.68 -0.56
C ALA A 216 1.49 -6.70 -0.33
N ALA A 217 1.84 -7.91 0.11
CA ALA A 217 0.90 -8.92 0.52
C ALA A 217 1.30 -9.51 1.87
N THR A 218 0.32 -9.88 2.69
CA THR A 218 0.55 -10.64 3.93
C THR A 218 -0.75 -11.29 4.42
N ASN A 219 -0.61 -12.35 5.21
CA ASN A 219 -1.69 -12.92 6.02
C ASN A 219 -1.73 -12.39 7.46
N ARG A 220 -0.75 -11.57 7.87
CA ARG A 220 -0.65 -11.00 9.21
C ARG A 220 -1.38 -9.67 9.32
N ASP A 221 -1.90 -9.40 10.50
CA ASP A 221 -2.29 -8.05 10.88
C ASP A 221 -1.02 -7.24 11.16
N LEU A 222 -0.82 -6.14 10.43
CA LEU A 222 0.37 -5.28 10.56
C LEU A 222 0.21 -4.19 11.64
N VAL A 223 -0.97 -4.09 12.25
CA VAL A 223 -1.27 -3.14 13.35
C VAL A 223 -0.96 -3.76 14.73
N GLN A 224 -0.56 -5.03 14.76
CA GLN A 224 -0.13 -5.76 15.96
C GLN A 224 1.39 -5.86 16.02
#